data_AF-A0A2S9G0D6-F1
#
_entry.id   AF-A0A2S9G0D6-F1
#
_cell.length_a   1.000
_cell.length_b   1.000
_cell.length_c   1.000
_cell.angle_alpha   90.00
_cell.angle_beta   90.00
_cell.angle_gamma   90.00
#
_symmetry.space_group_name_H-M   'P 1'
#
loop_
_entity.id
_entity.type
_entity.pdbx_description
1 polymer ?
#
loop_
_entity_poly.entity_id
_entity_poly.type
_entity_poly.pdbx_seq_one_letter_code
_entity_poly.pdbx_strand_id
1 'polypeptide(L)'
;SRRARDVAAESLRTAARQRMLPRLGLGATAPPQSVIQSIADRFGMDPRAVAHTLYGQPPAGDTDLVNLARELDNIERQVAQS
;
A
#
# COMPACT_ATOMS: atom_id res chain seq x y z
N SER A 1 -17.01 -6.95 -14.22
CA SER A 1 -16.11 -7.35 -13.11
C SER A 1 -14.79 -6.57 -13.09
N ARG A 2 -14.05 -6.44 -14.20
CA ARG A 2 -12.74 -5.73 -14.23
C ARG A 2 -12.75 -4.32 -13.62
N ARG A 3 -13.63 -3.42 -14.10
CA ARG A 3 -13.74 -2.06 -13.53
C ARG A 3 -14.02 -2.03 -12.03
N ALA A 4 -14.88 -2.93 -11.54
CA ALA A 4 -15.19 -3.02 -10.11
C ALA A 4 -13.96 -3.46 -9.29
N ARG A 5 -13.17 -4.41 -9.82
CA ARG A 5 -11.90 -4.82 -9.21
C ARG A 5 -10.88 -3.69 -9.17
N ASP A 6 -10.73 -2.94 -10.26
CA ASP A 6 -9.79 -1.83 -10.34
C ASP A 6 -10.14 -0.75 -9.29
N VAL A 7 -11.43 -0.42 -9.17
CA VAL A 7 -11.94 0.51 -8.14
C VAL A 7 -11.71 -0.04 -6.73
N ALA A 8 -11.95 -1.34 -6.51
CA ALA A 8 -11.71 -1.96 -5.21
C ALA A 8 -10.22 -1.92 -4.83
N ALA A 9 -9.33 -2.26 -5.75
CA ALA A 9 -7.89 -2.22 -5.54
C ALA A 9 -7.39 -0.82 -5.18
N GLU A 10 -7.84 0.21 -5.91
CA GLU A 10 -7.44 1.59 -5.61
C GLU A 10 -8.03 2.10 -4.30
N SER A 11 -9.26 1.69 -3.97
CA SER A 11 -9.90 2.04 -2.70
C SER A 11 -9.14 1.44 -1.52
N LEU A 12 -8.72 0.17 -1.63
CA LEU A 12 -7.90 -0.50 -0.61
C LEU A 12 -6.54 0.20 -0.44
N ARG A 13 -5.84 0.50 -1.54
CA ARG A 13 -4.56 1.22 -1.51
C ARG A 13 -4.69 2.60 -0.90
N THR A 14 -5.72 3.34 -1.27
CA THR A 14 -5.99 4.68 -0.73
C THR A 14 -6.25 4.63 0.77
N ALA A 15 -7.11 3.72 1.22
CA ALA A 15 -7.42 3.57 2.64
C ALA A 15 -6.18 3.16 3.46
N ALA A 16 -5.36 2.23 2.97
CA ALA A 16 -4.12 1.84 3.61
C ALA A 16 -3.13 3.01 3.71
N ARG A 17 -2.92 3.76 2.62
CA ARG A 17 -2.05 4.96 2.61
C ARG A 17 -2.50 6.00 3.63
N GLN A 18 -3.80 6.31 3.69
CA GLN A 18 -4.34 7.28 4.64
C GLN A 18 -4.08 6.90 6.11
N ARG A 19 -4.12 5.61 6.44
CA ARG A 19 -3.82 5.12 7.80
C ARG A 19 -2.33 5.10 8.12
N MET A 20 -1.48 4.80 7.13
CA MET A 20 -0.03 4.75 7.31
C MET A 20 0.63 6.13 7.37
N LEU A 21 0.18 7.11 6.56
CA LEU A 21 0.84 8.42 6.42
C LEU A 21 1.11 9.12 7.77
N PRO A 22 0.13 9.25 8.69
CA PRO A 22 0.36 9.89 10.00
C PRO A 22 1.40 9.15 10.84
N ARG A 23 1.46 7.81 10.75
CA ARG A 23 2.41 6.96 11.50
C ARG A 23 3.83 7.05 10.95
N LEU A 24 3.97 7.41 9.69
CA LEU A 24 5.24 7.69 9.03
C LEU A 24 5.67 9.16 9.19
N GLY A 25 4.88 10.01 9.85
CA GLY A 25 5.14 11.45 9.96
C GLY A 25 4.97 12.20 8.64
N LEU A 26 4.23 11.62 7.69
CA LEU A 26 4.03 12.15 6.35
C LEU A 26 2.65 12.81 6.22
N GLY A 27 2.58 13.89 5.44
CA GLY A 27 1.33 14.57 5.11
C GLY A 27 0.52 13.84 4.04
N ALA A 28 -0.77 14.18 3.91
CA ALA A 28 -1.68 13.61 2.91
C ALA A 28 -1.20 13.77 1.44
N THR A 29 -0.36 14.78 1.19
CA THR A 29 0.21 15.11 -0.12
C THR A 29 1.64 14.61 -0.30
N ALA A 30 2.13 13.75 0.61
CA ALA A 30 3.47 13.20 0.51
C ALA A 30 3.67 12.48 -0.84
N PRO A 31 4.80 12.71 -1.53
CA PRO A 31 5.04 12.08 -2.81
C PRO A 31 5.18 10.56 -2.62
N PRO A 32 4.74 9.75 -3.60
CA PRO A 32 4.78 8.29 -3.50
C PRO A 32 6.15 7.73 -3.10
N GLN A 33 7.23 8.31 -3.65
CA GLN A 33 8.60 7.89 -3.33
C GLN A 33 8.95 8.07 -1.85
N SER A 34 8.49 9.14 -1.20
CA SER A 34 8.72 9.34 0.24
C SER A 34 8.02 8.27 1.06
N VAL A 35 6.77 7.92 0.72
CA VAL A 35 6.03 6.85 1.41
C VAL A 35 6.74 5.51 1.26
N ILE A 36 7.13 5.17 0.02
CA ILE A 36 7.84 3.93 -0.29
C ILE A 36 9.15 3.84 0.49
N GLN A 37 9.96 4.91 0.47
CA GLN A 37 11.26 4.93 1.11
C GLN A 37 11.14 4.87 2.64
N SER A 38 10.20 5.62 3.23
CA SER A 38 9.95 5.58 4.68
C SER A 38 9.54 4.19 5.16
N ILE A 39 8.75 3.44 4.39
CA ILE A 39 8.37 2.06 4.72
C ILE A 39 9.57 1.12 4.53
N ALA A 40 10.28 1.22 3.40
CA ALA A 40 11.44 0.38 3.10
C ALA A 40 12.54 0.53 4.16
N ASP A 41 12.89 1.75 4.54
CA ASP A 41 13.94 2.03 5.52
C ASP A 41 13.55 1.57 6.93
N ARG A 42 12.29 1.76 7.33
CA ARG A 42 11.82 1.44 8.68
C ARG A 42 11.66 -0.06 8.91
N PHE A 43 11.31 -0.82 7.87
CA PHE A 43 10.99 -2.25 7.98
C PHE A 43 11.97 -3.18 7.25
N GLY A 44 13.00 -2.63 6.60
CA GLY A 44 13.96 -3.41 5.81
C GLY A 44 13.31 -4.10 4.60
N MET A 45 12.22 -3.54 4.07
CA MET A 45 11.52 -4.09 2.90
C MET A 45 12.18 -3.61 1.60
N ASP A 46 12.04 -4.38 0.52
CA ASP A 46 12.42 -3.92 -0.82
C ASP A 46 11.51 -2.76 -1.27
N PRO A 47 12.05 -1.56 -1.58
CA PRO A 47 11.29 -0.43 -2.11
C PRO A 47 10.45 -0.79 -3.35
N ARG A 48 10.93 -1.72 -4.20
CA ARG A 48 10.18 -2.13 -5.39
C ARG A 48 8.95 -2.94 -5.04
N ALA A 49 9.04 -3.82 -4.06
CA ALA A 49 7.90 -4.58 -3.56
C ALA A 49 6.85 -3.64 -2.95
N VAL A 50 7.28 -2.69 -2.10
CA VAL A 50 6.39 -1.69 -1.51
C VAL A 50 5.72 -0.83 -2.59
N ALA A 51 6.48 -0.39 -3.60
CA ALA A 51 5.95 0.37 -4.74
C ALA A 51 4.89 -0.44 -5.52
N HIS A 52 5.14 -1.72 -5.76
CA HIS A 52 4.20 -2.59 -6.45
C HIS A 52 2.89 -2.77 -5.69
N THR A 53 2.96 -3.03 -4.38
CA THR A 53 1.75 -3.20 -3.55
C THR A 53 0.95 -1.89 -3.44
N LEU A 54 1.61 -0.75 -3.19
CA LEU A 54 0.93 0.53 -2.92
C LEU A 54 0.53 1.33 -4.17
N TYR A 55 1.26 1.19 -5.28
CA TYR A 55 1.09 2.02 -6.49
C TYR A 55 1.12 1.20 -7.79
N GLY A 56 1.20 -0.12 -7.70
CA GLY A 56 1.33 -0.99 -8.87
C GLY A 56 0.04 -1.14 -9.67
N GLN A 57 0.16 -1.94 -10.72
CA GLN A 57 -0.95 -2.27 -11.62
C GLN A 57 -2.14 -2.91 -10.88
N PRO A 58 -3.37 -2.77 -11.40
CA PRO A 58 -4.53 -3.42 -10.81
C PRO A 58 -4.44 -4.95 -10.92
N PRO A 59 -5.03 -5.68 -9.96
CA PRO A 59 -5.01 -7.14 -9.93
C PRO A 59 -5.73 -7.76 -11.13
N ALA A 60 -5.16 -8.82 -11.70
CA ALA A 60 -5.71 -9.47 -12.89
C ALA A 60 -7.00 -10.25 -12.58
N GLY A 61 -7.09 -10.84 -11.38
CA GLY A 61 -8.26 -11.56 -10.89
C GLY A 61 -8.62 -11.27 -9.42
N ASP A 62 -9.70 -11.90 -8.95
CA ASP A 62 -10.18 -11.74 -7.58
C ASP A 62 -9.19 -12.31 -6.56
N THR A 63 -8.49 -13.41 -6.88
CA THR A 63 -7.42 -13.98 -6.05
C THR A 63 -6.30 -12.97 -5.83
N ASP A 64 -5.86 -12.29 -6.89
CA ASP A 64 -4.81 -11.25 -6.80
C ASP A 64 -5.30 -10.05 -5.99
N LEU A 65 -6.58 -9.69 -6.10
CA LEU A 65 -7.19 -8.63 -5.28
C LEU A 65 -7.17 -8.98 -3.79
N VAL A 66 -7.48 -10.23 -3.45
CA VAL A 66 -7.41 -10.70 -2.06
C VAL A 66 -5.96 -10.74 -1.55
N ASN A 67 -5.01 -11.16 -2.39
CA ASN A 67 -3.60 -11.14 -2.03
C ASN A 67 -3.10 -9.71 -1.80
N LEU A 68 -3.46 -8.77 -2.68
CA LEU A 68 -3.19 -7.34 -2.52
C LEU A 68 -3.74 -6.82 -1.18
N ALA A 69 -4.98 -7.17 -0.83
CA ALA A 69 -5.57 -6.74 0.45
C ALA A 69 -4.78 -7.24 1.66
N ARG A 70 -4.31 -8.50 1.62
CA ARG A 70 -3.48 -9.09 2.70
C ARG A 70 -2.10 -8.43 2.79
N GLU A 71 -1.46 -8.14 1.67
CA GLU A 71 -0.17 -7.44 1.67
C GLU A 71 -0.30 -6.03 2.24
N LEU A 72 -1.35 -5.28 1.84
CA LEU A 72 -1.63 -3.95 2.39
C LEU A 72 -1.83 -4.00 3.90
N ASP A 73 -2.62 -4.95 4.39
CA ASP A 73 -2.88 -5.15 5.83
C ASP A 73 -1.61 -5.56 6.60
N ASN A 74 -0.74 -6.37 5.99
CA ASN A 74 0.56 -6.71 6.57
C ASN A 74 1.46 -5.47 6.76
N ILE A 75 1.60 -4.65 5.72
CA ILE A 75 2.42 -3.42 5.78
C ILE A 75 1.81 -2.46 6.79
N GLU A 76 0.50 -2.27 6.77
CA GLU A 76 -0.21 -1.40 7.70
C GLU A 76 0.00 -1.82 9.15
N ARG A 77 -0.09 -3.13 9.46
CA ARG A 77 0.20 -3.65 10.81
C ARG A 77 1.62 -3.37 11.25
N GLN A 78 2.60 -3.56 10.38
CA GLN A 78 4.00 -3.26 10.71
C GLN A 78 4.20 -1.77 10.99
N VAL A 79 3.59 -0.89 10.18
CA VAL A 79 3.55 0.55 10.41
C VAL A 79 2.89 0.92 11.74
N ALA A 80 1.80 0.23 12.11
CA ALA A 80 1.07 0.48 13.35
C ALA A 80 1.80 -0.02 14.61
N GLN A 81 2.65 -1.04 14.48
CA GLN A 81 3.41 -1.64 15.60
C GLN A 81 4.77 -0.97 15.85
N SER A 82 5.20 -0.07 14.96
CA SER A 82 6.52 0.57 15.02
C SER A 82 6.53 1.93 15.66
#